data_AF-A0A2A2ICF7-F1
#
_entry.id   AF-A0A2A2ICF7-F1
#
_cell.length_a   1.000
_cell.length_b   1.000
_cell.length_c   1.000
_cell.angle_alpha   90.00
_cell.angle_beta   90.00
_cell.angle_gamma   90.00
#
_symmetry.space_group_name_H-M   'P 1'
#
loop_
_entity.id
_entity.type
_entity.pdbx_description
1 polymer ?
#
loop_
_entity_poly.entity_id
_entity_poly.type
_entity_poly.pdbx_seq_one_letter_code
_entity_poly.pdbx_strand_id
1 'polypeptide(L)'
;MSIFIKEMIKNKLKQLSPEEILYYGKQYGFSVTETEAQSISTYVRRNPVDPFNKNSQEKMFKQLAGITNTETAKKAQNLFYELIKTYGLEHLFN
;
A
#
# COMPACT_ATOMS: atom_id res chain seq x y z
N MET A 1 -0.36 10.24 -15.95
CA MET A 1 -0.41 8.80 -15.67
C MET A 1 -1.66 8.20 -16.28
N SER A 2 -1.51 7.18 -17.12
CA SER A 2 -2.59 6.53 -17.86
C SER A 2 -3.64 5.89 -16.92
N ILE A 3 -4.91 5.89 -17.33
CA ILE A 3 -6.03 5.32 -16.55
C ILE A 3 -5.77 3.82 -16.25
N PHE A 4 -5.21 3.09 -17.20
CA PHE A 4 -4.86 1.67 -17.06
C PHE A 4 -3.90 1.38 -15.90
N ILE A 5 -2.87 2.21 -15.71
CA ILE A 5 -1.87 2.05 -14.63
C ILE A 5 -2.54 2.25 -13.26
N LYS A 6 -3.43 3.25 -13.17
CA LYS A 6 -4.17 3.52 -11.94
C LYS A 6 -5.05 2.32 -11.55
N GLU A 7 -5.75 1.73 -12.51
CA GLU A 7 -6.60 0.56 -12.25
C GLU A 7 -5.78 -0.69 -11.92
N MET A 8 -4.63 -0.90 -12.57
CA MET A 8 -3.71 -2.00 -12.25
C MET A 8 -3.22 -1.92 -10.79
N ILE A 9 -2.74 -0.75 -10.36
CA ILE A 9 -2.26 -0.52 -8.99
C ILE A 9 -3.40 -0.69 -7.99
N LYS A 10 -4.59 -0.13 -8.25
CA LYS A 10 -5.77 -0.33 -7.39
C LYS A 10 -6.11 -1.81 -7.23
N ASN A 11 -6.07 -2.58 -8.31
CA ASN A 11 -6.34 -4.02 -8.27
C ASN A 11 -5.25 -4.78 -7.50
N LYS A 12 -3.98 -4.42 -7.69
CA LYS A 12 -2.87 -5.00 -6.90
C LYS A 12 -3.01 -4.73 -5.41
N LEU A 13 -3.39 -3.52 -5.03
CA LEU A 13 -3.62 -3.16 -3.63
C LEU A 13 -4.78 -3.95 -3.00
N LYS A 14 -5.88 -4.15 -3.73
CA LYS A 14 -7.01 -4.98 -3.26
C LYS A 14 -6.65 -6.45 -3.09
N GLN A 15 -5.68 -6.94 -3.85
CA GLN A 15 -5.22 -8.33 -3.85
C GLN A 15 -3.99 -8.54 -2.96
N LEU A 16 -3.49 -7.49 -2.31
CA LEU A 16 -2.25 -7.52 -1.54
C LEU A 16 -2.35 -8.50 -0.37
N SER A 17 -1.55 -9.55 -0.43
CA SER A 17 -1.44 -10.57 0.61
C SER A 17 -0.51 -10.13 1.73
N PRO A 18 -0.68 -10.66 2.97
CA PRO A 18 0.27 -10.41 4.06
C PRO A 18 1.72 -10.78 3.69
N GLU A 19 1.89 -11.87 2.93
CA GLU A 19 3.19 -12.36 2.46
C GLU A 19 3.85 -11.37 1.49
N GLU A 20 3.07 -10.79 0.57
CA GLU A 20 3.54 -9.73 -0.31
C GLU A 20 3.94 -8.47 0.47
N ILE A 21 3.17 -8.09 1.49
CA ILE A 21 3.50 -6.93 2.34
C ILE A 21 4.83 -7.15 3.08
N LEU A 22 5.05 -8.36 3.61
CA LEU A 22 6.32 -8.74 4.24
C LEU A 22 7.47 -8.73 3.24
N TYR A 23 7.25 -9.27 2.04
CA TYR A 23 8.22 -9.26 0.96
C TYR A 23 8.61 -7.83 0.58
N TYR A 24 7.63 -6.98 0.29
CA TYR A 24 7.86 -5.59 -0.07
C TYR A 24 8.50 -4.79 1.05
N GLY A 25 8.12 -5.01 2.31
CA GLY A 25 8.80 -4.39 3.45
C GLY A 25 10.30 -4.67 3.42
N LYS A 26 10.69 -5.93 3.23
CA LYS A 26 12.10 -6.30 3.08
C LYS A 26 12.76 -5.65 1.86
N GLN A 27 12.10 -5.66 0.70
CA GLN A 27 12.64 -5.07 -0.53
C GLN A 27 12.86 -3.57 -0.43
N TYR A 28 11.98 -2.86 0.29
CA TYR A 28 12.02 -1.40 0.44
C TYR A 28 12.70 -0.94 1.73
N GLY A 29 13.29 -1.84 2.50
CA GLY A 29 14.13 -1.50 3.66
C GLY A 29 13.37 -1.16 4.95
N PHE A 30 12.12 -1.63 5.12
CA PHE A 30 11.39 -1.50 6.38
C PHE A 30 10.84 -2.84 6.88
N SER A 31 10.98 -3.10 8.19
CA SER A 31 10.47 -4.32 8.79
C SER A 31 8.99 -4.19 9.16
N VAL A 32 8.18 -5.11 8.64
CA VAL A 32 6.77 -5.30 9.01
C VAL A 32 6.68 -6.68 9.67
N THR A 33 5.96 -6.77 10.78
CA THR A 33 5.64 -8.05 11.41
C THR A 33 4.49 -8.73 10.67
N GLU A 34 4.33 -10.04 10.84
CA GLU A 34 3.26 -10.80 10.21
C GLU A 34 1.87 -10.27 10.60
N THR A 35 1.68 -9.93 11.88
CA THR A 35 0.44 -9.32 12.38
C THR A 35 0.17 -7.97 11.73
N GLU A 36 1.18 -7.09 11.61
CA GLU A 36 1.05 -5.80 10.94
C GLU A 36 0.68 -5.98 9.46
N ALA A 37 1.33 -6.91 8.77
CA ALA A 37 1.05 -7.23 7.39
C ALA A 37 -0.38 -7.73 7.19
N GLN A 38 -0.87 -8.57 8.11
CA GLN A 38 -2.23 -9.08 8.08
C GLN A 38 -3.28 -7.99 8.32
N SER A 39 -3.01 -7.08 9.27
CA SER A 39 -3.89 -5.92 9.49
C SER A 39 -3.93 -4.99 8.29
N ILE A 40 -2.77 -4.70 7.68
CA ILE A 40 -2.67 -3.87 6.47
C ILE A 40 -3.46 -4.55 5.33
N SER A 41 -3.16 -5.81 5.00
CA SER A 41 -3.86 -6.57 3.95
C SER A 41 -5.38 -6.53 4.14
N THR A 42 -5.86 -6.81 5.35
CA THR A 42 -7.28 -6.82 5.69
C THR A 42 -7.91 -5.44 5.48
N TYR A 43 -7.23 -4.38 5.91
CA TYR A 43 -7.73 -3.02 5.77
C TYR A 43 -7.86 -2.61 4.30
N VAL A 44 -6.83 -2.84 3.48
CA VAL A 44 -6.79 -2.42 2.07
C VAL A 44 -7.82 -3.19 1.24
N ARG A 45 -8.04 -4.47 1.56
CA ARG A 45 -9.06 -5.29 0.92
C ARG A 45 -10.48 -4.80 1.19
N ARG A 46 -10.75 -4.36 2.43
CA ARG A 46 -12.09 -3.89 2.86
C ARG A 46 -12.35 -2.43 2.50
N ASN A 47 -11.31 -1.62 2.40
CA ASN A 47 -11.41 -0.19 2.12
C ASN A 47 -10.75 0.10 0.77
N PRO A 48 -11.53 0.14 -0.33
CA PRO A 48 -11.00 0.59 -1.61
C PRO A 48 -10.68 2.08 -1.51
N VAL A 49 -9.42 2.39 -1.20
CA VAL A 49 -8.92 3.76 -1.14
C VAL A 49 -8.19 4.10 -2.44
N ASP A 50 -8.37 5.31 -2.93
CA ASP A 50 -7.56 5.83 -4.05
C ASP A 50 -6.16 6.20 -3.54
N PRO A 51 -5.11 5.46 -3.90
CA PRO A 51 -3.76 5.71 -3.41
C PRO A 51 -3.12 6.93 -4.09
N PHE A 52 -3.73 7.51 -5.13
CA PHE A 52 -3.19 8.64 -5.90
C PHE A 52 -3.71 10.00 -5.42
N ASN A 53 -4.75 10.02 -4.58
CA ASN A 53 -5.33 11.25 -4.05
C ASN A 53 -4.79 11.53 -2.64
N LYS A 54 -4.27 12.75 -2.43
CA LYS A 54 -3.67 13.15 -1.14
C LYS A 54 -4.65 13.06 0.05
N ASN A 55 -5.91 13.47 -0.14
CA ASN A 55 -6.93 13.37 0.91
C ASN A 55 -7.26 11.90 1.24
N SER A 56 -7.29 11.05 0.21
CA SER A 56 -7.47 9.61 0.38
C SER A 56 -6.30 8.96 1.10
N GLN A 57 -5.05 9.34 0.78
CA GLN A 57 -3.84 8.88 1.48
C GLN A 57 -3.85 9.28 2.96
N GLU A 58 -4.21 10.52 3.28
CA GLU A 58 -4.31 10.98 4.67
C GLU A 58 -5.41 10.23 5.45
N LYS A 59 -6.57 10.01 4.81
CA LYS A 59 -7.65 9.22 5.41
C LYS A 59 -7.20 7.78 5.67
N MET A 60 -6.50 7.19 4.70
CA MET A 60 -5.94 5.84 4.81
C MET A 60 -4.99 5.72 5.99
N PHE A 61 -4.04 6.65 6.09
CA PHE A 61 -3.08 6.71 7.18
C PHE A 61 -3.78 6.85 8.54
N LYS A 62 -4.73 7.78 8.67
CA LYS A 62 -5.49 7.96 9.92
C LYS A 62 -6.28 6.72 10.31
N GLN A 63 -6.92 6.07 9.34
CA GLN A 63 -7.68 4.85 9.60
C GLN A 63 -6.77 3.69 10.01
N LEU A 64 -5.68 3.46 9.27
CA LEU A 64 -4.66 2.45 9.62
C LEU A 64 -4.06 2.71 11.00
N ALA A 65 -3.74 3.96 11.32
CA ALA A 65 -3.20 4.31 12.64
C ALA A 65 -4.18 4.03 13.78
N GLY A 66 -5.50 4.17 13.51
CA GLY A 66 -6.55 3.88 14.48
C GLY A 66 -6.85 2.39 14.68
N ILE A 67 -6.61 1.53 13.67
CA ILE A 67 -6.83 0.08 13.78
C ILE A 67 -5.58 -0.72 14.15
N THR A 68 -4.39 -0.15 13.95
CA THR A 68 -3.11 -0.77 14.28
C THR A 68 -2.36 0.12 15.26
N ASN A 69 -1.35 0.85 14.79
CA ASN A 69 -0.66 1.89 15.50
C ASN A 69 -0.04 2.85 14.46
N THR A 70 0.49 3.98 14.93
CA THR A 70 1.08 5.01 14.06
C THR A 70 2.29 4.52 13.27
N GLU A 71 3.08 3.61 13.84
CA GLU A 71 4.27 3.05 13.20
C GLU A 71 3.89 2.15 12.01
N THR A 72 2.94 1.24 12.22
CA THR A 72 2.37 0.36 11.20
C THR A 72 1.70 1.15 10.09
N ALA A 73 0.95 2.20 10.43
CA ALA A 73 0.34 3.09 9.45
C ALA A 73 1.38 3.79 8.57
N LYS A 74 2.52 4.19 9.16
CA LYS A 74 3.64 4.78 8.43
C LYS A 74 4.32 3.78 7.50
N LYS A 75 4.55 2.55 7.96
CA LYS A 75 5.09 1.45 7.13
C LYS A 75 4.17 1.15 5.95
N ALA A 76 2.86 1.08 6.20
CA ALA A 76 1.87 0.92 5.14
C ALA A 76 1.94 2.08 4.15
N GLN A 77 1.95 3.33 4.62
CA GLN A 77 2.04 4.50 3.73
C GLN A 77 3.29 4.46 2.84
N ASN A 78 4.45 4.05 3.38
CA ASN A 78 5.68 3.86 2.61
C ASN A 78 5.52 2.75 1.56
N LEU A 79 4.92 1.60 1.94
CA LEU A 79 4.62 0.52 1.01
C LEU A 79 3.81 1.01 -0.19
N PHE A 80 2.73 1.75 0.07
CA PHE A 80 1.88 2.31 -0.97
C PHE A 80 2.66 3.25 -1.89
N TYR A 81 3.50 4.12 -1.33
CA TYR A 81 4.31 5.05 -2.10
C TYR A 81 5.27 4.30 -3.04
N GLU A 82 5.99 3.30 -2.52
CA GLU A 82 6.93 2.50 -3.32
C GLU A 82 6.24 1.64 -4.37
N LEU A 83 5.06 1.07 -4.08
CA LEU A 83 4.25 0.36 -5.08
C LEU A 83 3.84 1.30 -6.22
N ILE A 84 3.30 2.48 -5.90
CA ILE A 84 2.90 3.47 -6.91
C ILE A 84 4.09 3.88 -7.76
N LYS A 85 5.23 4.13 -7.12
CA LYS A 85 6.46 4.53 -7.80
C LYS A 85 6.97 3.42 -8.72
N THR A 86 7.09 2.19 -8.21
CA THR A 86 7.61 1.04 -8.98
C THR A 86 6.73 0.76 -10.19
N TYR A 87 5.42 0.57 -10.00
CA TYR A 87 4.49 0.31 -11.12
C TYR A 87 4.29 1.52 -12.05
N GLY A 88 4.42 2.74 -11.53
CA GLY A 88 4.37 3.95 -12.33
C GLY A 88 5.60 4.09 -13.24
N LEU A 89 6.76 3.64 -12.78
CA LEU A 89 8.02 3.64 -13.53
C LEU A 89 8.14 2.44 -14.48
N GLU A 90 7.62 1.26 -14.15
CA GLU A 90 7.62 0.09 -15.03
C GLU A 90 7.10 0.40 -16.44
N HIS A 91 6.07 1.24 -16.55
CA HIS A 91 5.52 1.63 -17.85
C HIS A 91 6.44 2.55 -18.67
N LEU A 92 7.42 3.23 -18.06
CA LEU A 92 8.37 4.07 -18.80
C LEU A 92 9.42 3.25 -19.57
N PHE A 93 9.57 1.98 -19.23
CA PHE A 93 10.56 1.07 -19.79
C PHE A 93 9.95 0.03 -20.74
N ASN A 94 8.67 0.21 -21.12
CA ASN A 94 7.91 -0.72 -21.95
C ASN A 94 7.35 -0.03 -23.20
#